data_AF-M6QKR9-F1
#
_entry.id   AF-M6QKR9-F1
#
_cell.length_a   1.000
_cell.length_b   1.000
_cell.length_c   1.000
_cell.angle_alpha   90.00
_cell.angle_beta   90.00
_cell.angle_gamma   90.00
#
_symmetry.space_group_name_H-M   'P 1'
#
loop_
_entity.id
_entity.type
_entity.pdbx_description
1 polymer ?
#
loop_
_entity_poly.entity_id
_entity_poly.type
_entity_poly.pdbx_seq_one_letter_code
_entity_poly.pdbx_strand_id
1 'polypeptide(L)' 'MIDEDANLQKGTKVLTKPKTNQTPEEFLLCKERELGRTISPRFRNFFYRELKAKGNSIEDVWRIINHGL' A
#
# COMPACT_ATOMS: atom_id res chain seq x y z
N MET A 1 -17.62 -28.71 17.09
CA MET A 1 -17.20 -27.34 17.43
C MET A 1 -15.70 -27.31 17.32
N ILE A 2 -15.19 -26.78 16.22
CA ILE A 2 -13.78 -26.46 16.05
C ILE A 2 -13.79 -25.05 15.48
N ASP A 3 -13.52 -24.09 16.37
CA ASP A 3 -13.27 -22.70 16.04
C ASP A 3 -11.95 -22.65 15.26
N GLU A 4 -12.06 -22.55 13.94
CA GLU A 4 -10.91 -22.47 13.05
C GLU A 4 -10.66 -21.00 12.68
N ASP A 5 -9.69 -20.45 13.41
CA ASP A 5 -9.06 -19.14 13.32
C ASP A 5 -8.94 -18.65 11.86
N ALA A 6 -9.66 -17.56 11.55
CA ALA A 6 -9.62 -16.87 10.28
C ALA A 6 -8.33 -16.06 10.10
N ASN A 7 -7.16 -16.73 10.15
CA ASN A 7 -5.89 -16.15 9.76
C ASN A 7 -5.65 -16.36 8.25
N LEU A 8 -6.43 -15.67 7.42
CA LEU A 8 -6.22 -15.63 5.97
C LEU A 8 -5.45 -14.39 5.57
N GLN A 9 -4.20 -14.26 6.02
CA GLN A 9 -3.18 -13.47 5.34
C GLN A 9 -2.10 -14.39 4.76
N LYS A 10 -2.53 -15.31 3.88
CA LYS A 10 -1.62 -15.99 2.96
C LYS A 10 -1.14 -14.95 1.95
N GLY A 11 0.05 -14.40 2.21
CA GLY A 11 0.80 -13.56 1.29
C GLY A 11 1.10 -14.32 0.00
N THR A 12 0.16 -14.28 -0.94
CA THR A 12 0.37 -14.79 -2.29
C THR A 12 1.39 -13.89 -2.97
N LYS A 13 2.58 -14.44 -3.11
CA LYS A 13 3.64 -14.08 -4.05
C LYS A 13 3.02 -13.90 -5.44
N VAL A 14 2.57 -12.68 -5.72
CA VAL A 14 2.24 -12.26 -7.07
C VAL A 14 3.07 -11.02 -7.31
N LEU A 15 4.15 -11.24 -8.06
CA LEU A 15 4.89 -10.22 -8.79
C LEU A 15 3.91 -9.62 -9.82
N THR A 16 2.98 -8.78 -9.39
CA THR A 16 2.08 -8.10 -10.32
C THR A 16 2.83 -6.90 -10.87
N LYS A 17 3.15 -6.98 -12.17
CA LYS A 17 3.52 -5.86 -13.04
C LYS A 17 2.77 -4.58 -12.62
N PRO A 18 3.38 -3.38 -12.70
CA PRO A 18 2.71 -2.13 -12.35
C PRO A 18 1.45 -2.01 -13.20
N LYS A 19 0.30 -2.31 -12.59
CA LYS A 19 -1.00 -2.08 -13.22
C LYS A 19 -1.16 -0.56 -13.21
N THR A 20 -1.21 0.03 -14.39
CA THR A 20 -1.48 1.45 -14.61
C THR A 20 -2.81 1.94 -13.99
N ASN A 21 -3.68 1.01 -13.55
CA ASN A 21 -4.94 1.28 -12.86
C ASN A 21 -5.00 0.67 -11.43
N GLN A 22 -3.87 0.55 -10.74
CA GLN A 22 -3.90 0.09 -9.35
C GLN A 22 -4.46 1.17 -8.42
N THR A 23 -5.28 0.76 -7.47
CA THR A 23 -5.80 1.68 -6.45
C THR A 23 -4.70 2.10 -5.48
N PRO A 24 -4.84 3.26 -4.80
CA PRO A 24 -3.89 3.70 -3.78
C PRO A 24 -3.68 2.67 -2.66
N GLU A 25 -4.72 1.90 -2.34
CA GLU A 25 -4.65 0.84 -1.34
C GLU A 25 -3.86 -0.38 -1.83
N GLU A 26 -4.11 -0.84 -3.06
CA GLU A 26 -3.33 -1.92 -3.68
C GLU A 26 -1.84 -1.55 -3.78
N PHE A 27 -1.55 -0.30 -4.13
CA PHE A 27 -0.18 0.19 -4.19
C PHE A 27 0.52 0.10 -2.82
N LEU A 28 -0.14 0.55 -1.75
CA LEU A 28 0.41 0.46 -0.39
C LEU A 28 0.62 -0.99 0.04
N LEU A 29 -0.31 -1.90 -0.27
CA LEU A 29 -0.16 -3.33 0.01
C LEU A 29 1.04 -3.94 -0.75
N CYS A 30 1.27 -3.55 -2.00
CA CYS A 30 2.46 -3.95 -2.75
C CYS A 30 3.73 -3.44 -2.05
N LYS A 31 3.74 -2.17 -1.63
CA LYS A 31 4.88 -1.58 -0.92
C LYS A 31 5.15 -2.24 0.44
N GLU A 32 4.11 -2.65 1.17
CA GLU A 32 4.27 -3.41 2.42
C GLU A 32 5.04 -4.72 2.19
N ARG A 33 4.69 -5.42 1.11
CA ARG A 33 5.36 -6.67 0.73
C ARG A 33 6.80 -6.43 0.28
N GLU A 34 7.05 -5.38 -0.50
CA GLU A 34 8.40 -5.00 -0.95
C GLU A 34 9.30 -4.60 0.22
N LEU A 35 8.76 -3.85 1.19
CA LEU A 35 9.50 -3.37 2.36
C LEU A 35 9.61 -4.42 3.48
N GLY A 36 8.83 -5.49 3.42
CA GLY A 36 8.73 -6.48 4.50
C GLY A 36 8.17 -5.91 5.81
N ARG A 37 7.45 -4.78 5.75
CA ARG A 37 6.86 -4.12 6.93
C ARG A 37 5.44 -3.64 6.63
N THR A 38 4.58 -3.68 7.62
CA THR A 38 3.22 -3.12 7.51
C THR A 38 3.27 -1.60 7.56
N ILE A 39 2.53 -0.95 6.66
CA ILE A 39 2.33 0.50 6.62
C ILE A 39 1.19 0.81 7.58
N SER A 40 1.51 1.58 8.62
CA SER A 40 0.54 1.91 9.67
C SER A 40 -0.69 2.65 9.12
N PRO A 41 -1.88 2.47 9.70
CA PRO A 41 -3.11 3.16 9.29
C PRO A 41 -2.96 4.70 9.22
N ARG A 42 -2.16 5.26 10.15
CA ARG A 42 -1.85 6.70 10.19
C ARG A 42 -1.10 7.17 8.94
N PHE A 43 -0.15 6.37 8.45
CA PHE A 43 0.55 6.66 7.20
C PHE A 43 -0.39 6.51 6.00
N ARG A 44 -1.23 5.48 5.96
CA ARG A 44 -2.22 5.30 4.88
C ARG A 44 -3.13 6.51 4.76
N ASN A 45 -3.65 7.00 5.89
CA ASN A 45 -4.50 8.19 5.92
C ASN A 45 -3.74 9.44 5.41
N PHE A 46 -2.50 9.63 5.86
CA PHE A 46 -1.64 10.71 5.37
C PHE A 46 -1.39 10.62 3.86
N PHE A 47 -1.07 9.43 3.36
CA PHE A 47 -0.86 9.15 1.94
C PHE A 47 -2.09 9.50 1.10
N TYR A 48 -3.28 9.06 1.50
CA TYR A 48 -4.52 9.39 0.78
C TYR A 48 -4.83 10.89 0.79
N ARG A 49 -4.52 11.58 1.90
CA ARG A 49 -4.71 13.02 2.01
C ARG A 49 -3.78 13.79 1.08
N GLU A 50 -2.50 13.40 1.03
CA GLU A 50 -1.52 13.97 0.10
C GLU A 50 -1.86 13.66 -1.36
N LEU A 51 -2.31 12.44 -1.65
CA LEU A 51 -2.74 12.04 -2.99
C LEU A 51 -3.91 12.91 -3.48
N LYS A 52 -4.89 13.14 -2.60
CA LYS A 52 -6.02 14.02 -2.90
C LYS A 52 -5.61 15.49 -3.02
N ALA A 53 -4.63 15.94 -2.24
CA ALA A 53 -4.19 17.34 -2.24
C ALA A 53 -3.30 17.68 -3.44
N LYS A 54 -2.40 16.77 -3.84
CA LYS A 54 -1.42 17.02 -4.92
C LYS A 54 -1.97 16.67 -6.31
N GLY A 55 -2.94 15.76 -6.41
CA GLY A 55 -3.47 15.30 -7.70
C GLY A 55 -2.42 14.56 -8.56
N ASN A 56 -1.30 14.18 -7.97
CA ASN A 56 -0.19 13.50 -8.64
C ASN A 56 -0.42 11.98 -8.70
N SER A 57 0.40 11.30 -9.51
CA SER A 57 0.43 9.84 -9.55
C SER A 57 0.72 9.24 -8.16
N ILE A 58 0.14 8.08 -7.89
CA ILE A 58 0.31 7.33 -6.63
C ILE A 58 1.80 7.12 -6.31
N GLU A 59 2.60 6.81 -7.33
CA GLU A 59 4.05 6.63 -7.21
C GLU A 59 4.80 7.92 -6.84
N ASP A 60 4.41 9.06 -7.39
CA ASP A 60 5.03 10.35 -7.09
C ASP A 60 4.75 10.76 -5.65
N VAL A 61 3.51 10.60 -5.20
CA VAL A 61 3.13 10.87 -3.81
C VAL A 61 3.90 9.96 -2.86
N TRP A 62 4.07 8.69 -3.21
CA TRP A 62 4.89 7.77 -2.44
C TRP A 62 6.35 8.21 -2.36
N ARG A 63 6.95 8.59 -3.49
CA ARG A 63 8.33 9.11 -3.52
C ARG A 63 8.47 10.37 -2.68
N ILE A 64 7.54 11.31 -2.78
CA ILE A 64 7.57 12.56 -2.01
C ILE A 64 7.47 12.28 -0.49
N ILE A 65 6.62 11.35 -0.08
CA ILE A 65 6.43 11.05 1.35
C ILE A 65 7.59 10.21 1.90
N ASN A 66 8.12 9.27 1.12
CA ASN A 66 9.14 8.32 1.57
C ASN A 66 10.59 8.81 1.38
N HIS A 67 10.83 9.65 0.38
CA HIS A 67 12.13 10.26 0.08
C HIS A 67 12.04 11.79 0.16
N GLY A 68 11.33 12.31 1.17
CA GLY A 68 11.09 13.75 1.35
C GLY A 68 12.26 14.63 0.90
N LEU A 69 11.90 15.69 0.17
CA LEU A 69 12.73 16.85 -0.23
C LEU A 69 14.10 16.95 0.44
#